data_AF-A0A8J8NTF4-F1
#
_entry.id   AF-A0A8J8NTF4-F1
#
_cell.length_a   1.000
_cell.length_b   1.000
_cell.length_c   1.000
_cell.angle_alpha   90.00
_cell.angle_beta   90.00
_cell.angle_gamma   90.00
#
_symmetry.space_group_name_H-M   'P 1'
#
loop_
_entity.id
_entity.type
_entity.pdbx_description
1 polymer ?
#
loop_
_entity_poly.entity_id
_entity_poly.type
_entity_poly.pdbx_seq_one_letter_code
_entity_poly.pdbx_strand_id
1 'polypeptide(L)'
;MDQSFERSQNRTTQLSKRVFDASTENVDLKFRNQFLEQHRKLKAAIHRCQYAAYSHEGLKYEQAELKAKECFLPLLLVRRHAQTYMFNAHDNYEQCMKDVGKNMESITAGAAAFKGSTGDTLRFECLKNYKAELKKHVPTVKSLYDGYVQNYSIKDGSMIQNSLKAENKAIEEIKGALASGQKVANDVI
;
A
#
# COMPACT_ATOMS: atom_id res chain seq x y z
N MET A 1 23.18 -41.05 -42.24
CA MET A 1 23.37 -40.20 -41.04
C MET A 1 22.64 -38.90 -41.33
N ASP A 2 21.40 -38.78 -40.86
CA ASP A 2 20.56 -37.60 -41.07
C ASP A 2 20.78 -36.62 -39.91
N GLN A 3 21.57 -35.57 -40.13
CA GLN A 3 21.87 -34.49 -39.17
C GLN A 3 20.79 -33.40 -39.13
N SER A 4 19.56 -33.70 -39.57
CA SER A 4 18.48 -32.72 -39.65
C SER A 4 17.52 -32.74 -38.44
N PHE A 5 17.68 -33.69 -37.51
CA PHE A 5 16.80 -33.86 -36.35
C PHE A 5 17.33 -33.25 -35.03
N GLU A 6 18.55 -32.71 -35.01
CA GLU A 6 19.14 -32.01 -33.85
C GLU A 6 18.86 -30.49 -33.84
N ARG A 7 17.85 -30.02 -34.58
CA ARG A 7 17.32 -28.65 -34.42
C ARG A 7 16.17 -28.56 -33.40
N SER A 8 16.15 -29.48 -32.45
CA SER A 8 15.23 -29.46 -31.32
C SER A 8 15.95 -28.88 -30.09
N GLN A 9 15.28 -27.91 -29.46
CA GLN A 9 15.44 -27.54 -28.04
C GLN A 9 16.69 -26.75 -27.64
N ASN A 10 16.72 -25.46 -27.99
CA ASN A 10 17.26 -24.46 -27.05
C ASN A 10 16.49 -23.13 -27.16
N ARG A 11 15.15 -23.19 -27.16
CA ARG A 11 14.35 -22.07 -26.69
C ARG A 11 14.36 -22.13 -25.17
N THR A 12 15.29 -21.43 -24.53
CA THR A 12 15.18 -21.06 -23.12
C THR A 12 13.85 -20.33 -22.99
N THR A 13 12.80 -21.04 -22.59
CA THR A 13 11.44 -20.54 -22.66
C THR A 13 11.29 -19.57 -21.50
N GLN A 14 11.39 -18.27 -21.79
CA GLN A 14 11.24 -17.26 -20.75
C GLN A 14 9.86 -17.39 -20.12
N LEU A 15 9.81 -17.28 -18.79
CA LEU A 15 8.55 -17.31 -18.05
C LEU A 15 7.68 -16.12 -18.46
N SER A 16 6.39 -16.39 -18.61
CA SER A 16 5.43 -15.34 -18.98
C SER A 16 5.24 -14.32 -17.85
N LYS A 17 4.85 -13.09 -18.19
CA LYS A 17 4.52 -12.03 -17.23
C LYS A 17 3.54 -12.50 -16.13
N ARG A 18 2.54 -13.32 -16.51
CA ARG A 18 1.54 -13.86 -15.59
C ARG A 18 2.15 -14.65 -14.42
N VAL A 19 3.29 -15.33 -14.62
CA VAL A 19 3.96 -16.08 -13.55
C VAL A 19 4.53 -15.13 -12.50
N PHE A 20 5.06 -13.99 -12.94
CA PHE A 20 5.61 -12.98 -12.04
C PHE A 20 4.48 -12.19 -11.35
N ASP A 21 3.38 -11.89 -12.05
CA ASP A 21 2.19 -11.27 -11.44
C ASP A 21 1.56 -12.18 -10.36
N ALA A 22 1.42 -13.48 -10.61
CA ALA A 22 0.97 -14.43 -9.59
C ALA A 22 1.95 -14.52 -8.41
N SER A 23 3.24 -14.29 -8.66
CA SER A 23 4.27 -14.30 -7.62
C SER A 23 4.19 -13.04 -6.74
N THR A 24 3.88 -11.87 -7.31
CA THR A 24 3.68 -10.64 -6.52
C THR A 24 2.43 -10.74 -5.66
N GLU A 25 1.32 -11.25 -6.18
CA GLU A 25 0.09 -11.50 -5.39
C GLU A 25 0.37 -12.42 -4.18
N ASN A 26 1.18 -13.45 -4.38
CA ASN A 26 1.59 -14.34 -3.28
C ASN A 26 2.46 -13.63 -2.23
N VAL A 27 3.33 -12.71 -2.65
CA VAL A 27 4.15 -11.91 -1.73
C VAL A 27 3.25 -10.95 -0.93
N ASP A 28 2.29 -10.30 -1.59
CA ASP A 28 1.31 -9.42 -0.98
C ASP A 28 0.48 -10.12 0.08
N LEU A 29 -0.05 -11.29 -0.26
CA LEU A 29 -0.84 -12.09 0.66
C LEU A 29 0.00 -12.48 1.89
N LYS A 30 1.24 -12.93 1.68
CA LYS A 30 2.15 -13.28 2.78
C LYS A 30 2.46 -12.10 3.67
N PHE A 31 2.67 -10.91 3.10
CA PHE A 31 2.89 -9.68 3.85
C PHE A 31 1.67 -9.31 4.69
N ARG A 32 0.47 -9.25 4.09
CA ARG A 32 -0.79 -8.96 4.80
C ARG A 32 -1.06 -9.96 5.93
N ASN A 33 -0.78 -11.23 5.68
CA ASN A 33 -1.00 -12.30 6.66
C ASN A 33 -0.10 -12.19 7.90
N GLN A 34 1.03 -11.47 7.84
CA GLN A 34 1.87 -11.22 9.02
C GLN A 34 1.15 -10.42 10.11
N PHE A 35 0.07 -9.70 9.76
CA PHE A 35 -0.59 -8.75 10.66
C PHE A 35 -1.99 -9.17 11.08
N LEU A 36 -2.46 -10.35 10.67
CA LEU A 36 -3.84 -10.80 10.95
C LEU A 36 -4.15 -10.82 12.45
N GLU A 37 -3.20 -11.28 13.26
CA GLU A 37 -3.41 -11.41 14.69
C GLU A 37 -3.45 -10.04 15.39
N GLN A 38 -2.52 -9.14 15.05
CA GLN A 38 -2.53 -7.77 15.53
C GLN A 38 -3.81 -7.04 15.10
N HIS A 39 -4.25 -7.26 13.86
CA HIS A 39 -5.49 -6.71 13.34
C HIS A 39 -6.72 -7.20 14.11
N ARG A 40 -6.78 -8.49 14.47
CA ARG A 40 -7.84 -9.04 15.32
C ARG A 40 -7.84 -8.41 16.71
N LYS A 41 -6.67 -8.28 17.33
CA LYS A 41 -6.53 -7.63 18.66
C LYS A 41 -7.00 -6.18 18.64
N LEU A 42 -6.57 -5.41 17.63
CA LEU A 42 -7.01 -4.02 17.47
C LEU A 42 -8.52 -3.94 17.25
N LYS A 43 -9.11 -4.79 16.39
CA LYS A 43 -10.57 -4.86 16.21
C LYS A 43 -11.30 -5.15 17.53
N ALA A 44 -10.80 -6.07 18.34
CA ALA A 44 -11.41 -6.36 19.64
C ALA A 44 -11.39 -5.13 20.57
N ALA A 45 -10.28 -4.37 20.60
CA ALA A 45 -10.20 -3.12 21.35
C ALA A 45 -11.21 -2.07 20.84
N ILE A 46 -11.35 -1.95 19.51
CA ILE A 46 -12.32 -1.06 18.88
C ILE A 46 -13.75 -1.42 19.28
N HIS A 47 -14.13 -2.70 19.23
CA HIS A 47 -15.46 -3.13 19.64
C HIS A 47 -15.76 -2.82 21.11
N ARG A 48 -14.77 -2.99 22.01
CA ARG A 48 -14.92 -2.61 23.42
C ARG A 48 -15.14 -1.10 23.59
N CYS A 49 -14.40 -0.28 22.85
CA CYS A 49 -14.58 1.17 22.83
C CYS A 49 -15.98 1.58 22.36
N GLN A 50 -16.46 0.95 21.28
CA GLN A 50 -17.79 1.23 20.75
C GLN A 50 -18.89 0.83 21.72
N TYR A 51 -18.77 -0.34 22.34
CA TYR A 51 -19.70 -0.77 23.36
C TYR A 51 -19.78 0.24 24.50
N ALA A 52 -18.64 0.69 25.02
CA ALA A 52 -18.58 1.71 26.07
C ALA A 52 -19.17 3.06 25.64
N ALA A 53 -19.04 3.44 24.37
CA ALA A 53 -19.66 4.66 23.84
C ALA A 53 -21.19 4.59 23.85
N TYR A 54 -21.77 3.45 23.46
CA TYR A 54 -23.22 3.25 23.41
C TYR A 54 -23.84 2.92 24.77
N SER A 55 -23.08 2.31 25.69
CA SER A 55 -23.57 1.96 27.03
C SER A 55 -23.45 3.10 28.05
N HIS A 56 -22.99 4.28 27.64
CA HIS A 56 -22.77 5.39 28.55
C HIS A 56 -24.09 6.08 28.93
N GLU A 57 -24.41 6.07 30.22
CA GLU A 57 -25.61 6.72 30.73
C GLU A 57 -25.57 8.24 30.50
N GLY A 58 -26.70 8.81 30.07
CA GLY A 58 -26.86 10.26 29.87
C GLY A 58 -26.33 10.84 28.56
N LEU A 59 -25.72 10.04 27.66
CA LEU A 59 -25.40 10.50 26.31
C LEU A 59 -26.59 10.33 25.36
N LYS A 60 -26.83 11.34 24.53
CA LYS A 60 -27.76 11.21 23.40
C LYS A 60 -27.17 10.26 22.35
N TYR A 61 -28.03 9.56 21.61
CA TYR A 61 -27.62 8.59 20.59
C TYR A 61 -26.60 9.15 19.58
N GLU A 62 -26.82 10.35 19.07
CA GLU A 62 -25.92 11.02 18.11
C GLU A 62 -24.50 11.20 18.67
N GLN A 63 -24.37 11.54 19.96
CA GLN A 63 -23.09 11.72 20.62
C GLN A 63 -22.38 10.38 20.85
N ALA A 64 -23.15 9.33 21.18
CA ALA A 64 -22.63 7.98 21.30
C ALA A 64 -22.12 7.45 19.94
N GLU A 65 -22.84 7.71 18.84
CA GLU A 65 -22.42 7.35 17.49
C GLU A 65 -21.12 8.05 17.07
N LEU A 66 -20.99 9.35 17.38
CA LEU A 66 -19.77 10.12 17.11
C LEU A 66 -18.56 9.51 17.83
N LYS A 67 -18.70 9.19 19.12
CA LYS A 67 -17.66 8.50 19.91
C LYS A 67 -17.35 7.10 19.37
N ALA A 68 -18.35 6.36 18.92
CA ALA A 68 -18.15 5.04 18.33
C ALA A 68 -17.40 5.09 16.98
N LYS A 69 -17.57 6.16 16.19
CA LYS A 69 -16.82 6.40 14.94
C LYS A 69 -15.36 6.67 15.22
N GLU A 70 -15.08 7.46 16.24
CA GLU A 70 -13.71 7.77 16.68
C GLU A 70 -12.89 6.53 17.05
N CYS A 71 -13.56 5.50 17.59
CA CYS A 71 -12.92 4.21 17.89
C CYS A 71 -12.28 3.55 16.64
N PHE A 72 -12.76 3.81 15.42
CA PHE A 72 -12.19 3.18 14.22
C PHE A 72 -10.88 3.78 13.73
N LEU A 73 -10.55 5.01 14.15
CA LEU A 73 -9.43 5.76 13.62
C LEU A 73 -8.10 4.97 13.64
N PRO A 74 -7.69 4.33 14.76
CA PRO A 74 -6.42 3.60 14.80
C PRO A 74 -6.30 2.58 13.67
N LEU A 75 -7.40 1.87 13.37
CA LEU A 75 -7.39 0.88 12.32
C LEU A 75 -7.27 1.50 10.92
N LEU A 76 -7.87 2.66 10.70
CA LEU A 76 -7.74 3.40 9.44
C LEU A 76 -6.30 3.88 9.23
N LEU A 77 -5.65 4.40 10.27
CA LEU A 77 -4.27 4.88 10.20
C LEU A 77 -3.29 3.75 9.90
N VAL A 78 -3.39 2.63 10.61
CA VAL A 78 -2.53 1.46 10.34
C VAL A 78 -2.73 0.93 8.92
N ARG A 79 -3.98 0.87 8.44
CA ARG A 79 -4.28 0.47 7.05
C ARG A 79 -3.64 1.41 6.04
N ARG A 80 -3.75 2.73 6.24
CA ARG A 80 -3.14 3.74 5.36
C ARG A 80 -1.62 3.54 5.27
N HIS A 81 -0.93 3.41 6.39
CA HIS A 81 0.52 3.19 6.39
C HIS A 81 0.92 1.90 5.68
N ALA A 82 0.24 0.79 5.97
CA ALA A 82 0.51 -0.49 5.31
C ALA A 82 0.28 -0.40 3.79
N GLN A 83 -0.79 0.27 3.35
CA GLN A 83 -1.07 0.50 1.94
C GLN A 83 0.01 1.34 1.26
N THR A 84 0.46 2.43 1.89
CA THR A 84 1.54 3.26 1.33
C THR A 84 2.83 2.46 1.13
N TYR A 85 3.23 1.64 2.10
CA TYR A 85 4.42 0.79 1.93
C TYR A 85 4.24 -0.23 0.80
N MET A 86 3.05 -0.82 0.68
CA MET A 86 2.76 -1.76 -0.41
C MET A 86 2.78 -1.09 -1.79
N PHE A 87 2.15 0.07 -1.94
CA PHE A 87 2.12 0.80 -3.21
C PHE A 87 3.51 1.27 -3.63
N ASN A 88 4.27 1.89 -2.73
CA ASN A 88 5.63 2.33 -3.06
C ASN A 88 6.52 1.15 -3.49
N ALA A 89 6.42 0.01 -2.79
CA ALA A 89 7.17 -1.19 -3.15
C ALA A 89 6.70 -1.75 -4.51
N HIS A 90 5.39 -1.70 -4.79
CA HIS A 90 4.82 -2.17 -6.05
C HIS A 90 5.24 -1.28 -7.22
N ASP A 91 5.22 0.03 -7.08
CA ASP A 91 5.67 0.98 -8.10
C ASP A 91 7.15 0.76 -8.44
N ASN A 92 7.99 0.54 -7.42
CA ASN A 92 9.41 0.20 -7.62
C ASN A 92 9.57 -1.13 -8.37
N TYR A 93 8.74 -2.13 -8.06
CA TYR A 93 8.73 -3.40 -8.77
C TYR A 93 8.30 -3.25 -10.24
N GLU A 94 7.22 -2.52 -10.51
CA GLU A 94 6.76 -2.26 -11.87
C GLU A 94 7.82 -1.52 -12.68
N GLN A 95 8.47 -0.53 -12.08
CA GLN A 95 9.54 0.21 -12.72
C GLN A 95 10.72 -0.72 -13.07
N CYS A 96 11.14 -1.58 -12.14
CA CYS A 96 12.16 -2.59 -12.39
C CYS A 96 11.77 -3.53 -13.54
N MET A 97 10.54 -4.02 -13.57
CA MET A 97 10.05 -4.89 -14.65
C MET A 97 10.00 -4.19 -16.01
N LYS A 98 9.66 -2.89 -16.05
CA LYS A 98 9.70 -2.06 -17.27
C LYS A 98 11.13 -1.91 -17.79
N ASP A 99 12.09 -1.67 -16.91
CA ASP A 99 13.50 -1.49 -17.29
C ASP A 99 14.12 -2.80 -17.80
N VAL A 100 13.76 -3.94 -17.20
CA VAL A 100 14.11 -5.26 -17.75
C VAL A 100 13.51 -5.47 -19.14
N GLY A 101 12.25 -5.05 -19.36
CA GLY A 101 11.60 -5.12 -20.67
C GLY A 101 12.35 -4.32 -21.75
N LYS A 102 12.69 -3.06 -21.46
CA LYS A 102 13.46 -2.19 -22.39
C LYS A 102 14.85 -2.76 -22.70
N ASN A 103 15.54 -3.28 -21.68
CA ASN A 103 16.87 -3.89 -21.86
C ASN A 103 16.79 -5.18 -22.69
N MET A 104 15.72 -5.96 -22.53
CA MET A 104 15.49 -7.16 -23.35
C MET A 104 15.19 -6.80 -24.82
N GLU A 105 14.40 -5.76 -25.07
CA GLU A 105 14.09 -5.27 -26.43
C GLU A 105 15.33 -4.74 -27.16
N SER A 106 16.23 -4.03 -26.47
CA SER A 106 17.48 -3.53 -27.05
C SER A 106 18.46 -4.66 -27.40
N ILE A 107 18.50 -5.73 -26.60
CA ILE A 107 19.33 -6.92 -26.85
C ILE A 107 18.82 -7.72 -28.07
N THR A 108 17.50 -7.76 -28.31
CA THR A 108 16.95 -8.40 -29.51
C THR A 108 17.22 -7.63 -30.80
N ALA A 109 17.51 -6.32 -30.72
CA ALA A 109 17.86 -5.48 -31.87
C ALA A 109 19.34 -5.54 -32.27
N GLY A 110 20.23 -6.09 -31.42
CA GLY A 110 21.66 -6.28 -31.70
C GLY A 110 22.17 -7.58 -31.08
N ALA A 111 22.21 -8.66 -31.85
CA ALA A 111 22.55 -9.99 -31.36
C ALA A 111 23.96 -10.08 -30.72
N ALA A 112 24.10 -11.00 -29.74
CA ALA A 112 25.35 -11.69 -29.32
C ALA A 112 26.14 -11.21 -28.08
N ALA A 113 25.60 -10.42 -27.15
CA ALA A 113 26.38 -10.00 -25.98
C ALA A 113 25.64 -10.00 -24.63
N PHE A 114 25.12 -11.14 -24.17
CA PHE A 114 24.92 -11.35 -22.72
C PHE A 114 25.06 -12.84 -22.36
N LYS A 115 26.29 -13.27 -22.09
CA LYS A 115 26.56 -14.52 -21.35
C LYS A 115 26.44 -14.19 -19.86
N GLY A 116 25.28 -14.48 -19.24
CA GLY A 116 25.22 -14.55 -17.78
C GLY A 116 23.85 -14.46 -17.13
N SER A 117 22.95 -13.62 -17.64
CA SER A 117 21.63 -13.40 -17.02
C SER A 117 20.54 -13.45 -18.08
N THR A 118 19.67 -14.45 -17.99
CA THR A 118 18.43 -14.48 -18.77
C THR A 118 17.50 -13.40 -18.25
N GLY A 119 16.59 -12.88 -19.09
CA GLY A 119 15.60 -11.88 -18.67
C GLY A 119 14.82 -12.31 -17.42
N ASP A 120 14.63 -13.61 -17.22
CA ASP A 120 14.00 -14.15 -16.02
C ASP A 120 14.84 -13.96 -14.76
N THR A 121 16.18 -14.08 -14.82
CA THR A 121 17.06 -13.80 -13.68
C THR A 121 16.87 -12.37 -13.17
N LEU A 122 16.77 -11.40 -14.09
CA LEU A 122 16.54 -10.00 -13.73
C LEU A 122 15.13 -9.77 -13.18
N ARG A 123 14.10 -10.43 -13.74
CA ARG A 123 12.73 -10.37 -13.20
C ARG A 123 12.64 -10.99 -11.80
N PHE A 124 13.35 -12.10 -11.56
CA PHE A 124 13.46 -12.70 -10.23
C PHE A 124 14.16 -11.76 -9.24
N GLU A 125 15.15 -11.00 -9.69
CA GLU A 125 15.80 -9.98 -8.87
C GLU A 125 14.83 -8.84 -8.50
N CYS A 126 14.03 -8.35 -9.45
CA CYS A 126 12.95 -7.40 -9.17
C CYS A 126 12.00 -7.94 -8.08
N LEU A 127 11.55 -9.20 -8.20
CA LEU A 127 10.66 -9.83 -7.21
C LEU A 127 11.34 -10.01 -5.84
N LYS A 128 12.63 -10.36 -5.82
CA LYS A 128 13.41 -10.50 -4.59
C LYS A 128 13.53 -9.16 -3.87
N ASN A 129 13.80 -8.08 -4.60
CA ASN A 129 13.90 -6.73 -4.07
C ASN A 129 12.54 -6.24 -3.56
N TYR A 130 11.46 -6.50 -4.30
CA TYR A 130 10.09 -6.23 -3.86
C TYR A 130 9.77 -6.88 -2.51
N LYS A 131 10.06 -8.18 -2.37
CA LYS A 131 9.90 -8.91 -1.10
C LYS A 131 10.76 -8.33 0.01
N ALA A 132 11.99 -7.91 -0.29
CA ALA A 132 12.91 -7.35 0.70
C ALA A 132 12.40 -6.00 1.24
N GLU A 133 11.91 -5.12 0.37
CA GLU A 133 11.32 -3.83 0.74
C GLU A 133 10.08 -4.02 1.63
N LEU A 134 9.15 -4.90 1.25
CA LEU A 134 8.01 -5.20 2.12
C LEU A 134 8.44 -5.76 3.47
N LYS A 135 9.42 -6.67 3.50
CA LYS A 135 9.93 -7.26 4.75
C LYS A 135 10.52 -6.20 5.69
N LYS A 136 11.22 -5.19 5.16
CA LYS A 136 11.80 -4.07 5.92
C LYS A 136 10.75 -3.30 6.72
N HIS A 137 9.52 -3.19 6.20
CA HIS A 137 8.45 -2.44 6.82
C HIS A 137 7.57 -3.26 7.79
N VAL A 138 7.75 -4.58 7.86
CA VAL A 138 7.00 -5.43 8.80
C VAL A 138 7.12 -4.96 10.26
N PRO A 139 8.32 -4.67 10.79
CA PRO A 139 8.46 -4.21 12.17
C PRO A 139 7.74 -2.88 12.43
N THR A 140 7.79 -1.94 11.48
CA THR A 140 7.12 -0.64 11.59
C THR A 140 5.61 -0.80 11.67
N VAL A 141 5.00 -1.56 10.76
CA VAL A 141 3.55 -1.80 10.76
C VAL A 141 3.11 -2.53 12.03
N LYS A 142 3.89 -3.51 12.49
CA LYS A 142 3.63 -4.22 13.75
C LYS A 142 3.71 -3.27 14.96
N SER A 143 4.72 -2.41 15.01
CA SER A 143 4.87 -1.39 16.06
C SER A 143 3.68 -0.43 16.08
N LEU A 144 3.16 -0.02 14.92
CA LEU A 144 1.94 0.80 14.85
C LEU A 144 0.75 0.06 15.46
N TYR A 145 0.51 -1.20 15.08
CA TYR A 145 -0.54 -2.01 15.71
C TYR A 145 -0.36 -2.11 17.23
N ASP A 146 0.84 -2.46 17.69
CA ASP A 146 1.11 -2.65 19.11
C ASP A 146 0.94 -1.32 19.88
N GLY A 147 1.41 -0.21 19.33
CA GLY A 147 1.25 1.12 19.89
C GLY A 147 -0.22 1.54 20.02
N TYR A 148 -1.04 1.29 19.00
CA TYR A 148 -2.48 1.58 19.06
C TYR A 148 -3.26 0.63 19.95
N VAL A 149 -2.83 -0.63 20.11
CA VAL A 149 -3.45 -1.58 21.04
C VAL A 149 -3.11 -1.22 22.49
N GLN A 150 -1.85 -0.88 22.79
CA GLN A 150 -1.39 -0.57 24.14
C GLN A 150 -1.91 0.78 24.63
N ASN A 151 -1.89 1.80 23.77
CA ASN A 151 -2.27 3.17 24.12
C ASN A 151 -3.71 3.48 23.70
N TYR A 152 -4.53 2.46 23.46
CA TYR A 152 -5.89 2.65 22.99
C TYR A 152 -6.68 3.50 24.01
N SER A 153 -6.84 4.78 23.69
CA SER A 153 -7.56 5.74 24.51
C SER A 153 -8.79 6.24 23.77
N ILE A 154 -9.94 6.23 24.44
CA ILE A 154 -11.18 6.83 23.92
C ILE A 154 -10.98 8.33 23.61
N LYS A 155 -9.98 8.97 24.22
CA LYS A 155 -9.66 10.38 24.00
C LYS A 155 -8.86 10.65 22.72
N ASP A 156 -8.27 9.65 22.07
CA ASP A 156 -7.48 9.87 20.83
C ASP A 156 -8.37 10.29 19.64
N GLY A 157 -9.66 9.90 19.67
CA GLY A 157 -10.67 10.41 18.75
C GLY A 157 -10.88 11.92 18.80
N SER A 158 -10.70 12.53 19.97
CA SER A 158 -10.87 13.98 20.14
C SER A 158 -9.78 14.80 19.45
N MET A 159 -8.56 14.25 19.29
CA MET A 159 -7.49 14.92 18.52
C MET A 159 -7.78 14.92 17.01
N ILE A 160 -8.47 13.88 16.52
CA ILE A 160 -8.92 13.82 15.13
C ILE A 160 -10.03 14.81 14.85
N GLN A 161 -10.99 15.00 15.76
CA GLN A 161 -12.02 16.01 15.53
C GLN A 161 -11.42 17.41 15.37
N ASN A 162 -10.39 17.72 16.16
CA ASN A 162 -9.70 19.00 16.04
C ASN A 162 -8.85 19.08 14.75
N SER A 163 -8.19 17.99 14.36
CA SER A 163 -7.41 17.93 13.11
C SER A 163 -8.29 17.94 11.86
N LEU A 164 -9.40 17.21 11.84
CA LEU A 164 -10.38 17.19 10.74
C LEU A 164 -11.10 18.54 10.62
N LYS A 165 -11.41 19.20 11.75
CA LYS A 165 -11.93 20.59 11.71
C LYS A 165 -10.89 21.56 11.15
N ALA A 166 -9.62 21.39 11.52
CA ALA A 166 -8.54 22.21 10.98
C ALA A 166 -8.29 21.95 9.48
N GLU A 167 -8.29 20.68 9.05
CA GLU A 167 -8.17 20.30 7.63
C GLU A 167 -9.36 20.79 6.82
N ASN A 168 -10.60 20.60 7.30
CA ASN A 168 -11.79 21.09 6.59
C ASN A 168 -11.79 22.62 6.52
N LYS A 169 -11.34 23.31 7.57
CA LYS A 169 -11.18 24.76 7.55
C LYS A 169 -10.12 25.19 6.52
N ALA A 170 -8.97 24.51 6.47
CA ALA A 170 -7.93 24.79 5.47
C ALA A 170 -8.41 24.51 4.04
N ILE A 171 -9.18 23.44 3.82
CA ILE A 171 -9.79 23.12 2.52
C ILE A 171 -10.80 24.19 2.10
N GLU A 172 -11.65 24.66 3.01
CA GLU A 172 -12.60 25.75 2.72
C GLU A 172 -11.89 27.09 2.47
N GLU A 173 -10.80 27.39 3.18
CA GLU A 173 -9.96 28.56 2.92
C GLU A 173 -9.29 28.47 1.53
N ILE A 174 -8.79 27.30 1.13
CA ILE A 174 -8.22 27.06 -0.20
C ILE A 174 -9.29 27.21 -1.29
N LYS A 175 -10.49 26.64 -1.09
CA LYS A 175 -11.61 26.80 -2.03
C LYS A 175 -12.06 28.26 -2.14
N GLY A 176 -12.10 28.98 -1.02
CA GLY A 176 -12.41 30.41 -0.98
C GLY A 176 -11.38 31.25 -1.74
N ALA A 177 -10.09 30.97 -1.57
CA ALA A 177 -9.00 31.63 -2.29
C ALA A 177 -9.00 31.31 -3.79
N LEU A 178 -9.36 30.08 -4.18
CA LEU A 178 -9.52 29.68 -5.58
C LEU A 178 -10.73 30.39 -6.23
N ALA A 179 -11.85 30.52 -5.51
CA ALA A 179 -13.04 31.21 -5.99
C ALA A 179 -12.84 32.72 -6.14
N SER A 180 -12.07 33.35 -5.25
CA SER A 180 -11.71 34.78 -5.38
C SER A 180 -10.66 35.00 -6.47
N GLY A 181 -9.69 34.10 -6.65
CA GLY A 181 -8.74 34.14 -7.76
C GLY A 181 -9.40 33.98 -9.14
N GLN A 182 -10.41 33.12 -9.26
CA GLN A 182 -11.21 32.99 -10.49
C GLN A 182 -12.09 34.21 -10.78
N LYS A 183 -12.57 34.93 -9.76
CA LYS A 183 -13.26 36.21 -9.96
C LYS A 183 -12.31 37.29 -10.51
N VAL A 184 -11.11 37.40 -9.94
CA VAL A 184 -10.10 38.37 -10.41
C VAL A 184 -9.66 38.07 -11.85
N ALA A 185 -9.58 36.79 -12.25
CA ALA A 185 -9.26 36.42 -13.62
C ALA A 185 -10.39 36.72 -14.63
N ASN A 186 -11.65 36.70 -14.20
CA ASN A 186 -12.80 37.02 -15.04
C ASN A 186 -13.11 38.53 -15.11
N ASP A 187 -12.69 39.32 -14.12
CA ASP A 187 -12.84 40.79 -14.11
C ASP A 187 -11.69 41.51 -14.87
N VAL A 188 -10.67 40.77 -15.34
CA VAL A 188 -9.50 41.29 -16.08
C VAL A 188 -9.57 40.97 -17.58
N ILE A 189 -10.65 40.32 -18.05
CA ILE A 189 -10.92 40.05 -19.48
C ILE A 189 -11.98 41.02 -20.01
#